data_AF-A0A1M5TID5-F1
#
_entry.id   AF-A0A1M5TID5-F1
#
_cell.length_a   1.000
_cell.length_b   1.000
_cell.length_c   1.000
_cell.angle_alpha   90.00
_cell.angle_beta   90.00
_cell.angle_gamma   90.00
#
_symmetry.space_group_name_H-M   'P 1'
#
loop_
_entity.id
_entity.type
_entity.pdbx_description
1 polymer ?
#
loop_
_entity_poly.entity_id
_entity_poly.type
_entity_poly.pdbx_seq_one_letter_code
_entity_poly.pdbx_strand_id
1 'polypeptide(L)'
;MNQKQISLRYSLRYISLIIFILLAFTLSFVRFTNDLNNLKVKILFQDDPTLFFYNSPTNIPKNTEYVILKDITSLNTSEFLKKLGNKKLGILEFNDSEILAKEIARMLPETQIINVHYIKPEELQNYNENTLFKRLWRAVIERSIDLIIVPRTELTEAIYNKFINYFQIEEPSPYIVNNYYQKLFGILLGIFVSFYFPYALFGFLLFYFSYPIFVSVISTLGTIVLFFKIKDNFLKFFAFFTLGIFTNLSLYDFYHVNNIEVYRGVKVSLGLLPLILLFISLFRKKTESKKAFKIFALLFLVFGIYYIIRSGNNGFILSFEKVFRETVENLFIIRPRTKELLFYPFLLISVLFTTQPWKDIFEIFGSIALVSTFNTFCHIRAPLFINIYRELITFLIALSIYGLVRIFFRKGESYDEKNEDSSYNWSSY
;
A
#
# COMPACT_ATOMS: atom_id res chain seq x y z
N MET A 1 9.36 -12.66 -37.84
CA MET A 1 10.22 -13.01 -36.67
C MET A 1 10.11 -14.51 -36.47
N ASN A 2 11.21 -15.24 -36.50
CA ASN A 2 11.18 -16.72 -36.50
C ASN A 2 10.74 -17.26 -35.12
N GLN A 3 10.03 -18.40 -35.04
CA GLN A 3 9.50 -18.94 -33.76
C GLN A 3 10.60 -19.10 -32.69
N LYS A 4 11.81 -19.48 -33.11
CA LYS A 4 13.02 -19.58 -32.26
C LYS A 4 13.46 -18.24 -31.66
N GLN A 5 13.30 -17.12 -32.39
CA GLN A 5 13.60 -15.77 -31.87
C GLN A 5 12.54 -15.30 -30.87
N ILE A 6 11.29 -15.73 -31.06
CA ILE A 6 10.19 -15.42 -30.14
C ILE A 6 10.43 -16.15 -28.81
N SER A 7 10.70 -17.46 -28.84
CA SER A 7 10.98 -18.25 -27.64
C SER A 7 12.20 -17.75 -26.87
N LEU A 8 13.28 -17.38 -27.58
CA LEU A 8 14.49 -16.82 -26.97
C LEU A 8 14.24 -15.48 -26.25
N ARG A 9 13.39 -14.61 -26.82
CA ARG A 9 13.00 -13.35 -26.15
C ARG A 9 12.14 -13.58 -24.92
N TYR A 10 11.28 -14.61 -24.92
CA TYR A 10 10.50 -14.97 -23.75
C TYR A 10 11.39 -15.53 -22.63
N SER A 11 12.31 -16.43 -22.94
CA SER A 11 13.23 -16.99 -21.94
C SER A 11 14.13 -15.89 -21.35
N LEU A 12 14.64 -14.97 -22.16
CA LEU A 12 15.44 -13.84 -21.66
C LEU A 12 14.66 -12.94 -20.69
N ARG A 13 13.39 -12.64 -21.00
CA ARG A 13 12.50 -11.87 -20.10
C ARG A 13 12.21 -12.61 -18.80
N TYR A 14 12.03 -13.92 -18.86
CA TYR A 14 11.81 -14.74 -17.68
C TYR A 14 13.04 -14.76 -16.76
N ILE A 15 14.22 -15.02 -17.33
CA ILE A 15 15.49 -15.07 -16.58
C ILE A 15 15.79 -13.70 -15.95
N SER A 16 15.67 -12.63 -16.72
CA SER A 16 15.86 -11.27 -16.20
C SER A 16 14.89 -10.92 -15.08
N LEU A 17 13.61 -11.30 -15.19
CA LEU A 17 12.65 -11.10 -14.09
C LEU A 17 13.12 -11.79 -12.82
N ILE A 18 13.56 -13.05 -12.89
CA ILE A 18 14.08 -13.79 -11.73
C ILE A 18 15.29 -13.07 -11.12
N ILE A 19 16.22 -12.59 -11.95
CA ILE A 19 17.38 -11.82 -11.47
C ILE A 19 16.91 -10.56 -10.73
N PHE A 20 15.96 -9.80 -11.26
CA PHE A 20 15.43 -8.62 -10.60
C PHE A 20 14.65 -8.95 -9.33
N ILE A 21 13.93 -10.08 -9.27
CA ILE A 21 13.25 -10.55 -8.05
C ILE A 21 14.28 -10.84 -6.97
N LEU A 22 15.31 -11.64 -7.28
CA LEU A 22 16.37 -11.97 -6.34
C LEU A 22 17.09 -10.71 -5.86
N LEU A 23 17.40 -9.80 -6.78
CA LEU A 23 18.04 -8.52 -6.47
C LEU A 23 17.16 -7.64 -5.58
N ALA A 24 15.87 -7.50 -5.87
CA ALA A 24 14.96 -6.71 -5.04
C ALA A 24 14.83 -7.32 -3.64
N PHE A 25 14.73 -8.64 -3.54
CA PHE A 25 14.66 -9.33 -2.26
C PHE A 25 15.92 -9.14 -1.43
N THR A 26 17.12 -9.29 -2.01
CA THR A 26 18.38 -9.07 -1.29
C THR A 26 18.55 -7.62 -0.87
N LEU A 27 18.22 -6.66 -1.73
CA LEU A 27 18.29 -5.24 -1.41
C LEU A 27 17.26 -4.81 -0.35
N SER A 28 16.16 -5.53 -0.19
CA SER A 28 15.19 -5.25 0.88
C SER A 28 15.80 -5.33 2.29
N PHE A 29 16.85 -6.15 2.47
CA PHE A 29 17.56 -6.27 3.74
C PHE A 29 18.36 -5.02 4.12
N VAL A 30 18.66 -4.12 3.18
CA VAL A 30 19.38 -2.86 3.45
C VAL A 30 18.65 -2.01 4.48
N ARG A 31 17.31 -2.06 4.50
CA ARG A 31 16.48 -1.30 5.43
C ARG A 31 16.14 -2.06 6.72
N PHE A 32 16.25 -3.40 6.71
CA PHE A 32 15.69 -4.27 7.75
C PHE A 32 16.12 -3.92 9.17
N THR A 33 17.43 -3.75 9.41
CA THR A 33 17.95 -3.40 10.74
C THR A 33 17.49 -2.02 11.20
N ASN A 34 17.46 -1.04 10.28
CA ASN A 34 17.03 0.31 10.63
C ASN A 34 15.53 0.36 10.89
N ASP A 35 14.73 -0.40 10.12
CA ASP A 35 13.31 -0.56 10.36
C ASP A 35 13.02 -1.16 11.74
N LEU A 36 13.74 -2.21 12.15
CA LEU A 36 13.58 -2.80 13.48
C LEU A 36 13.93 -1.83 14.61
N ASN A 37 15.04 -1.11 14.46
CA ASN A 37 15.51 -0.17 15.49
C ASN A 37 14.57 1.03 15.70
N ASN A 38 13.78 1.38 14.68
CA ASN A 38 12.82 2.49 14.72
C ASN A 38 11.38 2.03 15.06
N LEU A 39 11.17 0.77 15.46
CA LEU A 39 9.90 0.32 16.06
C LEU A 39 9.81 0.66 17.56
N LYS A 40 10.11 1.92 17.89
CA LYS A 40 10.08 2.47 19.24
C LYS A 40 8.92 3.44 19.36
N VAL A 41 8.31 3.48 20.53
CA VAL A 41 7.12 4.31 20.75
C VAL A 41 7.00 4.74 22.20
N LYS A 42 6.71 6.02 22.42
CA LYS A 42 6.31 6.54 23.72
C LYS A 42 4.79 6.64 23.79
N ILE A 43 4.21 6.23 24.92
CA ILE A 43 2.79 6.50 25.21
C ILE A 43 2.75 7.58 26.28
N LEU A 44 2.02 8.65 26.01
CA LEU A 44 1.72 9.72 26.97
C LEU A 44 0.23 9.80 27.21
N PHE A 45 -0.12 10.18 28.43
CA PHE A 45 -1.49 10.57 28.75
C PHE A 45 -1.71 12.04 28.37
N GLN A 46 -2.94 12.37 28.01
CA GLN A 46 -3.31 13.72 27.58
C GLN A 46 -3.05 14.79 28.64
N ASP A 47 -3.01 14.42 29.92
CA ASP A 47 -2.76 15.29 31.07
C ASP A 47 -1.26 15.47 31.40
N ASP A 48 -0.36 14.90 30.60
CA ASP A 48 1.08 14.99 30.83
C ASP A 48 1.61 16.43 30.62
N PRO A 49 2.36 17.01 31.59
CA PRO A 49 2.84 18.39 31.52
C PRO A 49 3.90 18.64 30.43
N THR A 50 4.53 17.59 29.90
CA THR A 50 5.48 17.67 28.79
C THR A 50 4.79 17.86 27.44
N LEU A 51 3.48 17.64 27.38
CA LEU A 51 2.66 17.71 26.18
C LEU A 51 1.95 19.06 26.06
N PHE A 52 1.99 19.67 24.88
CA PHE A 52 1.20 20.87 24.59
C PHE A 52 0.51 20.79 23.23
N PHE A 53 -0.82 20.82 23.25
CA PHE A 53 -1.62 21.00 22.05
C PHE A 53 -1.71 22.49 21.71
N TYR A 54 -1.00 22.88 20.66
CA TYR A 54 -1.00 24.24 20.14
C TYR A 54 -2.21 24.43 19.22
N ASN A 55 -3.22 25.16 19.71
CA ASN A 55 -4.48 25.47 19.00
C ASN A 55 -4.71 26.99 18.79
N SER A 56 -3.88 27.85 19.39
CA SER A 56 -4.03 29.31 19.38
C SER A 56 -2.68 29.99 19.68
N PRO A 57 -2.50 31.30 19.41
CA PRO A 57 -1.21 32.01 19.56
C PRO A 57 -0.78 32.25 21.02
N THR A 58 -1.05 31.31 21.91
CA THR A 58 -0.60 31.32 23.31
C THR A 58 0.89 31.00 23.42
N ASN A 59 1.51 31.43 24.53
CA ASN A 59 2.87 31.04 24.85
C ASN A 59 2.93 29.55 25.18
N ILE A 60 3.97 28.87 24.67
CA ILE A 60 4.23 27.47 24.95
C ILE A 60 4.81 27.37 26.38
N PRO A 61 4.24 26.53 27.26
CA PRO A 61 4.75 26.35 28.61
C PRO A 61 6.23 25.94 28.63
N LYS A 62 6.95 26.33 29.71
CA LYS A 62 8.39 26.05 29.83
C LYS A 62 8.70 24.56 29.94
N ASN A 63 7.85 23.79 30.61
CA ASN A 63 8.03 22.35 30.85
C ASN A 63 7.64 21.48 29.64
N THR A 64 7.15 22.08 28.56
CA THR A 64 6.75 21.35 27.36
C THR A 64 7.97 20.84 26.62
N GLU A 65 7.94 19.55 26.27
CA GLU A 65 8.92 18.89 25.40
C GLU A 65 8.34 18.64 24.01
N TYR A 66 7.05 18.31 23.93
CA TYR A 66 6.34 17.95 22.70
C TYR A 66 5.24 18.94 22.40
N VAL A 67 5.33 19.60 21.24
CA VAL A 67 4.37 20.59 20.76
C VAL A 67 3.62 20.01 19.58
N ILE A 68 2.29 19.93 19.67
CA ILE A 68 1.45 19.30 18.64
C ILE A 68 0.47 20.33 18.14
N LEU A 69 0.54 20.61 16.85
CA LEU A 69 -0.46 21.45 16.19
C LEU A 69 -1.77 20.67 16.14
N LYS A 70 -2.86 21.28 16.61
CA LYS A 70 -4.17 20.64 16.63
C LYS A 70 -5.24 21.58 16.13
N ASP A 71 -5.94 21.18 15.08
CA ASP A 71 -7.09 21.87 14.50
C ASP A 71 -6.76 23.32 14.02
N ILE A 72 -5.50 23.58 13.65
CA ILE A 72 -5.01 24.85 13.08
C ILE A 72 -4.63 24.64 11.62
N THR A 73 -5.09 25.53 10.74
CA THR A 73 -4.75 25.52 9.30
C THR A 73 -3.77 26.62 8.89
N SER A 74 -3.60 27.68 9.69
CA SER A 74 -2.66 28.77 9.42
C SER A 74 -2.07 29.36 10.71
N LEU A 75 -0.80 29.76 10.65
CA LEU A 75 -0.12 30.48 11.73
C LEU A 75 1.06 31.28 11.16
N ASN A 76 1.58 32.24 11.95
CA ASN A 76 2.83 32.90 11.62
C ASN A 76 4.01 31.98 11.90
N THR A 77 4.52 31.32 10.86
CA THR A 77 5.59 30.30 10.97
C THR A 77 6.84 30.85 11.64
N SER A 78 7.24 32.09 11.33
CA SER A 78 8.44 32.70 11.90
C SER A 78 8.34 32.93 13.41
N GLU A 79 7.15 33.34 13.89
CA GLU A 79 6.87 33.54 15.30
C GLU A 79 6.77 32.20 16.02
N PHE A 80 6.10 31.23 15.41
CA PHE A 80 5.97 29.88 15.97
C PHE A 80 7.32 29.19 16.12
N LEU A 81 8.19 29.24 15.11
CA LEU A 81 9.54 28.66 15.18
C LEU A 81 10.36 29.23 16.34
N LYS A 82 10.25 30.55 16.59
CA LYS A 82 10.89 31.19 17.76
C LYS A 82 10.33 30.67 19.09
N LYS A 83 9.02 30.48 19.19
CA LYS A 83 8.36 29.94 20.40
C LYS A 83 8.69 28.45 20.61
N LEU A 84 8.79 27.69 19.53
CA LEU A 84 9.11 26.26 19.54
C LEU A 84 10.52 26.03 20.10
N GLY A 85 11.52 26.78 19.59
CA GLY A 85 12.91 26.68 20.04
C GLY A 85 13.47 25.27 19.82
N ASN A 86 13.88 24.61 20.90
CA ASN A 86 14.46 23.26 20.85
C ASN A 86 13.45 22.12 21.10
N LYS A 87 12.17 22.44 21.26
CA LYS A 87 11.11 21.46 21.53
C LYS A 87 10.79 20.64 20.29
N LYS A 88 10.28 19.42 20.47
CA LYS A 88 9.90 18.55 19.36
C LYS A 88 8.55 18.97 18.80
N LEU A 89 8.44 19.02 17.47
CA LEU A 89 7.20 19.21 16.73
C LEU A 89 6.56 17.86 16.42
N GLY A 90 5.32 17.67 16.88
CA GLY A 90 4.50 16.51 16.57
C GLY A 90 3.65 16.70 15.32
N ILE A 91 3.84 15.84 14.32
CA ILE A 91 2.95 15.72 13.16
C ILE A 91 1.79 14.82 13.54
N LEU A 92 0.63 15.42 13.81
CA LEU A 92 -0.56 14.69 14.18
C LEU A 92 -1.26 14.12 12.94
N GLU A 93 -1.37 12.80 12.87
CA GLU A 93 -2.02 12.15 11.72
C GLU A 93 -3.54 12.31 11.75
N PHE A 94 -4.15 12.42 10.56
CA PHE A 94 -5.60 12.56 10.38
C PHE A 94 -6.19 13.81 11.03
N ASN A 95 -5.38 14.87 11.17
CA ASN A 95 -5.82 16.17 11.64
C ASN A 95 -5.69 17.23 10.55
N ASP A 96 -6.51 18.27 10.60
CA ASP A 96 -6.46 19.39 9.65
C ASP A 96 -5.11 20.12 9.70
N SER A 97 -4.42 20.06 10.85
CA SER A 97 -3.07 20.63 11.04
C SER A 97 -1.95 19.84 10.37
N GLU A 98 -2.20 18.62 9.87
CA GLU A 98 -1.16 17.73 9.36
C GLU A 98 -0.34 18.37 8.23
N ILE A 99 -1.00 19.10 7.32
CA ILE A 99 -0.35 19.77 6.19
C ILE A 99 0.61 20.86 6.69
N LEU A 100 0.11 21.74 7.56
CA LEU A 100 0.88 22.83 8.15
C LEU A 100 2.05 22.31 9.00
N ALA A 101 1.82 21.25 9.79
CA ALA A 101 2.88 20.61 10.57
C ALA A 101 4.00 20.07 9.69
N LYS A 102 3.67 19.45 8.55
CA LYS A 102 4.66 18.97 7.58
C LYS A 102 5.42 20.11 6.90
N GLU A 103 4.77 21.23 6.61
CA GLU A 103 5.45 22.42 6.06
C GLU A 103 6.47 22.99 7.03
N ILE A 104 6.11 23.08 8.32
CA ILE A 104 7.02 23.55 9.37
C ILE A 104 8.14 22.52 9.60
N ALA A 105 7.84 21.22 9.57
CA ALA A 105 8.82 20.15 9.74
C ALA A 105 9.95 20.22 8.70
N ARG A 106 9.68 20.67 7.47
CA ARG A 106 10.72 20.87 6.44
C ARG A 106 11.73 21.97 6.78
N MET A 107 11.40 22.84 7.74
CA MET A 107 12.26 23.95 8.20
C MET A 107 13.01 23.63 9.49
N LEU A 108 12.74 22.46 10.11
CA LEU A 108 13.32 22.06 11.39
C LEU A 108 14.47 21.05 11.21
N PRO A 109 15.41 20.99 12.17
CA PRO A 109 16.32 19.87 12.29
C PRO A 109 15.58 18.54 12.39
N GLU A 110 16.12 17.51 11.73
CA GLU A 110 15.52 16.16 11.69
C GLU A 110 15.14 15.64 13.07
N THR A 111 16.02 15.84 14.07
CA THR A 111 15.86 15.35 15.46
C THR A 111 14.69 15.95 16.23
N GLN A 112 14.10 17.05 15.75
CA GLN A 112 12.96 17.72 16.39
C GLN A 112 11.61 17.21 15.90
N ILE A 113 11.57 16.34 14.90
CA ILE A 113 10.33 15.93 14.25
C ILE A 113 9.90 14.59 14.83
N ILE A 114 8.64 14.46 15.21
CA ILE A 114 8.04 13.19 15.63
C ILE A 114 6.66 13.01 15.01
N ASN A 115 6.29 11.78 14.71
CA ASN A 115 4.96 11.40 14.25
C ASN A 115 4.09 11.02 15.43
N VAL A 116 2.86 11.56 15.45
CA VAL A 116 1.97 11.47 16.60
C VAL A 116 0.64 10.83 16.22
N HIS A 117 0.20 9.87 17.03
CA HIS A 117 -1.17 9.35 17.01
C HIS A 117 -1.91 9.82 18.27
N TYR A 118 -3.11 10.36 18.10
CA TYR A 118 -3.96 10.79 19.21
C TYR A 118 -5.30 10.06 19.16
N ILE A 119 -5.71 9.49 20.30
CA ILE A 119 -7.06 8.98 20.50
C ILE A 119 -7.89 10.06 21.20
N LYS A 120 -8.94 10.54 20.54
CA LYS A 120 -9.86 11.52 21.14
C LYS A 120 -10.65 10.86 22.29
N PRO A 121 -10.94 11.58 23.38
CA PRO A 121 -11.80 11.09 24.46
C PRO A 121 -13.14 10.55 23.96
N GLU A 122 -13.79 11.27 23.03
CA GLU A 122 -15.09 10.84 22.48
C GLU A 122 -14.98 9.56 21.63
N GLU A 123 -13.78 9.19 21.19
CA GLU A 123 -13.57 8.00 20.36
C GLU A 123 -13.46 6.72 21.21
N LEU A 124 -13.08 6.84 22.49
CA LEU A 124 -12.84 5.70 23.37
C LEU A 124 -14.07 4.80 23.55
N GLN A 125 -15.27 5.38 23.54
CA GLN A 125 -16.53 4.63 23.65
C GLN A 125 -16.74 3.61 22.52
N ASN A 126 -16.04 3.77 21.39
CA ASN A 126 -16.14 2.86 20.25
C ASN A 126 -15.20 1.66 20.37
N TYR A 127 -14.40 1.58 21.44
CA TYR A 127 -13.37 0.56 21.60
C TYR A 127 -13.56 -0.29 22.85
N ASN A 128 -13.12 -1.54 22.72
CA ASN A 128 -12.79 -2.43 23.82
C ASN A 128 -11.26 -2.64 23.88
N GLU A 129 -10.78 -3.37 24.88
CA GLU A 129 -9.34 -3.58 25.08
C GLU A 129 -8.63 -4.14 23.83
N ASN A 130 -9.22 -5.14 23.18
CA ASN A 130 -8.64 -5.77 21.99
C ASN A 130 -8.60 -4.83 20.78
N THR A 131 -9.71 -4.13 20.50
CA THR A 131 -9.81 -3.24 19.34
C THR A 131 -8.95 -2.00 19.49
N LEU A 132 -8.84 -1.43 20.70
CA LEU A 132 -7.94 -0.32 20.98
C LEU A 132 -6.48 -0.77 20.93
N PHE A 133 -6.13 -1.92 21.53
CA PHE A 133 -4.78 -2.50 21.40
C PHE A 133 -4.36 -2.66 19.94
N LYS A 134 -5.23 -3.25 19.11
CA LYS A 134 -4.97 -3.39 17.66
C LYS A 134 -4.84 -2.06 16.93
N ARG A 135 -5.59 -1.04 17.32
CA ARG A 135 -5.45 0.31 16.74
C ARG A 135 -4.09 0.90 17.06
N LEU A 136 -3.64 0.80 18.31
CA LEU A 136 -2.31 1.28 18.72
C LEU A 136 -1.20 0.45 18.08
N TRP A 137 -1.36 -0.88 18.03
CA TRP A 137 -0.43 -1.77 17.33
C TRP A 137 -0.21 -1.34 15.87
N ARG A 138 -1.29 -1.04 15.14
CA ARG A 138 -1.23 -0.54 13.76
C ARG A 138 -0.62 0.86 13.67
N ALA A 139 -0.80 1.70 14.69
CA ALA A 139 -0.12 3.00 14.76
C ALA A 139 1.41 2.80 14.72
N VAL A 140 1.93 1.83 15.48
CA VAL A 140 3.37 1.57 15.50
C VAL A 140 3.83 0.80 14.27
N ILE A 141 3.23 -0.37 14.00
CA ILE A 141 3.74 -1.30 12.99
C ILE A 141 3.46 -0.88 11.54
N GLU A 142 2.28 -0.30 11.26
CA GLU A 142 1.91 0.05 9.88
C GLU A 142 2.19 1.51 9.56
N ARG A 143 2.34 2.34 10.58
CA ARG A 143 2.42 3.79 10.47
C ARG A 143 3.67 4.35 11.14
N SER A 144 4.48 3.59 11.88
CA SER A 144 5.74 4.10 12.44
C SER A 144 5.51 5.38 13.25
N ILE A 145 4.56 5.31 14.19
CA ILE A 145 4.24 6.40 15.11
C ILE A 145 5.24 6.38 16.26
N ASP A 146 5.85 7.55 16.53
CA ASP A 146 6.86 7.72 17.56
C ASP A 146 6.21 8.02 18.92
N LEU A 147 5.09 8.76 18.92
CA LEU A 147 4.37 9.17 20.12
C LEU A 147 2.88 8.88 20.01
N ILE A 148 2.34 8.12 20.95
CA ILE A 148 0.90 7.85 21.10
C ILE A 148 0.38 8.66 22.29
N ILE A 149 -0.73 9.36 22.08
CA ILE A 149 -1.41 10.12 23.13
C ILE A 149 -2.79 9.56 23.33
N VAL A 150 -3.10 9.24 24.58
CA VAL A 150 -4.39 8.67 24.99
C VAL A 150 -4.98 9.44 26.18
N PRO A 151 -6.31 9.47 26.33
CA PRO A 151 -6.95 9.97 27.55
C PRO A 151 -6.58 9.05 28.72
N ARG A 152 -6.51 9.56 29.95
CA ARG A 152 -6.31 8.72 31.13
C ARG A 152 -7.62 8.06 31.55
N THR A 153 -7.70 6.75 31.39
CA THR A 153 -8.83 5.88 31.77
C THR A 153 -8.33 4.50 32.16
N GLU A 154 -9.13 3.71 32.90
CA GLU A 154 -8.80 2.31 33.24
C GLU A 154 -8.46 1.48 32.00
N LEU A 155 -9.22 1.65 30.90
CA LEU A 155 -9.01 0.96 29.64
C LEU A 155 -7.62 1.26 29.04
N THR A 156 -7.25 2.54 29.00
CA THR A 156 -5.97 2.98 28.42
C THR A 156 -4.78 2.60 29.29
N GLU A 157 -4.94 2.56 30.61
CA GLU A 157 -3.90 2.10 31.54
C GLU A 157 -3.66 0.60 31.42
N ALA A 158 -4.73 -0.21 31.31
CA ALA A 158 -4.62 -1.64 31.03
C ALA A 158 -3.88 -1.92 29.72
N ILE A 159 -4.18 -1.14 28.67
CA ILE A 159 -3.51 -1.26 27.37
C ILE A 159 -2.06 -0.82 27.44
N TYR A 160 -1.74 0.26 28.14
CA TYR A 160 -0.36 0.70 28.35
C TYR A 160 0.50 -0.43 28.93
N ASN A 161 0.04 -1.07 30.01
CA ASN A 161 0.73 -2.19 30.64
C ASN A 161 0.93 -3.37 29.69
N LYS A 162 -0.05 -3.65 28.84
CA LYS A 162 0.04 -4.69 27.82
C LYS A 162 1.03 -4.31 26.71
N PHE A 163 1.06 -3.04 26.32
CA PHE A 163 1.86 -2.53 25.21
C PHE A 163 3.37 -2.56 25.49
N ILE A 164 3.76 -2.30 26.74
CA ILE A 164 5.16 -2.40 27.22
C ILE A 164 5.77 -3.77 26.93
N ASN A 165 4.98 -4.85 26.97
CA ASN A 165 5.47 -6.20 26.73
C ASN A 165 5.82 -6.47 25.25
N TYR A 166 5.39 -5.63 24.32
CA TYR A 166 5.58 -5.84 22.88
C TYR A 166 6.52 -4.82 22.23
N PHE A 167 6.58 -3.59 22.75
CA PHE A 167 7.37 -2.51 22.16
C PHE A 167 8.33 -1.92 23.18
N GLN A 168 9.51 -1.51 22.71
CA GLN A 168 10.45 -0.74 23.54
C GLN A 168 9.88 0.65 23.76
N ILE A 169 9.44 0.93 24.99
CA ILE A 169 9.03 2.26 25.40
C ILE A 169 10.27 3.09 25.67
N GLU A 170 10.61 3.96 24.73
CA GLU A 170 11.74 4.88 24.78
C GLU A 170 11.30 6.30 24.43
N GLU A 171 12.21 7.26 24.55
CA GLU A 171 12.00 8.61 24.06
C GLU A 171 11.67 8.61 22.56
N PRO A 172 10.62 9.34 22.11
CA PRO A 172 10.21 9.32 20.72
C PRO A 172 11.32 9.95 19.88
N SER A 173 11.81 9.20 18.91
CA SER A 173 12.85 9.66 17.99
C SER A 173 12.39 9.44 16.56
N PRO A 174 12.64 10.40 15.66
CA PRO A 174 12.33 10.21 14.25
C PRO A 174 13.17 9.08 13.65
N TYR A 175 12.68 8.52 12.55
CA TYR A 175 13.43 7.56 11.76
C TYR A 175 14.58 8.27 11.06
N ILE A 176 15.82 8.00 11.47
CA ILE A 176 17.03 8.55 10.84
C ILE A 176 17.58 7.55 9.82
N VAL A 177 17.79 8.01 8.59
CA VAL A 177 18.36 7.19 7.50
C VAL A 177 19.88 7.34 7.51
N ASN A 178 20.59 6.30 7.94
CA ASN A 178 22.06 6.35 8.03
C ASN A 178 22.76 6.24 6.66
N ASN A 179 22.12 5.65 5.66
CA ASN A 179 22.72 5.31 4.36
C ASN A 179 21.90 5.87 3.19
N TYR A 180 22.49 6.76 2.40
CA TYR A 180 21.80 7.47 1.31
C TYR A 180 21.93 6.78 -0.06
N TYR A 181 21.48 5.52 -0.16
CA TYR A 181 21.50 4.77 -1.42
C TYR A 181 20.26 4.98 -2.31
N GLN A 182 19.33 5.88 -1.92
CA GLN A 182 18.08 6.10 -2.64
C GLN A 182 18.26 6.28 -4.15
N LYS A 183 19.22 7.12 -4.59
CA LYS A 183 19.48 7.40 -6.00
C LYS A 183 19.94 6.17 -6.77
N LEU A 184 20.73 5.29 -6.15
CA LEU A 184 21.15 4.02 -6.75
C LEU A 184 19.93 3.12 -6.99
N PHE A 185 19.02 3.03 -6.02
CA PHE A 185 17.77 2.30 -6.18
C PHE A 185 16.87 2.92 -7.26
N GLY A 186 16.83 4.25 -7.38
CA GLY A 186 16.15 4.93 -8.47
C GLY A 186 16.71 4.57 -9.85
N ILE A 187 18.04 4.45 -9.99
CA ILE A 187 18.68 3.98 -11.22
C ILE A 187 18.27 2.52 -11.50
N LEU A 188 18.31 1.64 -10.50
CA LEU A 188 17.88 0.23 -10.64
C LEU A 188 16.41 0.11 -11.05
N LEU A 189 15.52 0.93 -10.48
CA LEU A 189 14.12 1.04 -10.87
C LEU A 189 14.00 1.43 -12.35
N GLY A 190 14.74 2.46 -12.78
CA GLY A 190 14.78 2.92 -14.16
C GLY A 190 15.28 1.84 -15.12
N ILE A 191 16.34 1.12 -14.76
CA ILE A 191 16.89 -0.01 -15.53
C ILE A 191 15.87 -1.14 -15.64
N PHE A 192 15.23 -1.51 -14.53
CA PHE A 192 14.21 -2.56 -14.50
C PHE A 192 13.06 -2.25 -15.47
N VAL A 193 12.49 -1.05 -15.42
CA VAL A 193 11.41 -0.66 -16.34
C VAL A 193 11.91 -0.55 -17.78
N SER A 194 13.11 0.01 -17.98
CA SER A 194 13.71 0.18 -19.31
C SER A 194 14.02 -1.14 -20.02
N PHE A 195 14.32 -2.19 -19.25
CA PHE A 195 14.52 -3.54 -19.81
C PHE A 195 13.26 -4.05 -20.53
N TYR A 196 12.07 -3.76 -20.01
CA TYR A 196 10.79 -4.15 -20.62
C TYR A 196 10.26 -3.11 -21.62
N PHE A 197 10.67 -1.84 -21.47
CA PHE A 197 10.28 -0.73 -22.33
C PHE A 197 11.43 0.27 -22.48
N PRO A 198 12.30 0.12 -23.52
CA PRO A 198 13.51 0.94 -23.67
C PRO A 198 13.27 2.45 -23.72
N TYR A 199 12.10 2.91 -24.16
CA TYR A 199 11.75 4.34 -24.16
C TYR A 199 11.60 4.93 -22.74
N ALA A 200 11.50 4.09 -21.69
CA ALA A 200 11.57 4.56 -20.30
C ALA A 200 12.92 5.24 -19.98
N LEU A 201 13.96 5.00 -20.80
CA LEU A 201 15.24 5.71 -20.67
C LEU A 201 15.08 7.24 -20.80
N PHE A 202 14.13 7.74 -21.59
CA PHE A 202 13.83 9.18 -21.65
C PHE A 202 13.38 9.75 -20.30
N GLY A 203 12.80 8.91 -19.44
CA GLY A 203 12.43 9.30 -18.09
C GLY A 203 13.63 9.69 -17.22
N PHE A 204 14.84 9.22 -17.51
CA PHE A 204 16.06 9.64 -16.77
C PHE A 204 16.35 11.14 -16.88
N LEU A 205 15.75 11.87 -17.84
CA LEU A 205 15.79 13.34 -17.82
C LEU A 205 15.19 13.90 -16.52
N LEU A 206 14.11 13.31 -16.03
CA LEU A 206 13.47 13.70 -14.76
C LEU A 206 14.34 13.40 -13.54
N PHE A 207 15.25 12.42 -13.63
CA PHE A 207 16.15 12.06 -12.53
C PHE A 207 16.99 13.26 -12.08
N TYR A 208 17.41 14.09 -13.04
CA TYR A 208 18.19 15.30 -12.79
C TYR A 208 17.32 16.47 -12.29
N PHE A 209 16.15 16.70 -12.89
CA PHE A 209 15.29 17.85 -12.56
C PHE A 209 14.49 17.67 -11.27
N SER A 210 13.90 16.49 -11.07
CA SER A 210 13.09 16.21 -9.90
C SER A 210 13.03 14.71 -9.63
N TYR A 211 13.91 14.27 -8.72
CA TYR A 211 14.05 12.86 -8.36
C TYR A 211 12.74 12.20 -7.86
N PRO A 212 11.92 12.82 -6.98
CA PRO A 212 10.65 12.22 -6.57
C PRO A 212 9.65 12.07 -7.74
N ILE A 213 9.66 13.01 -8.69
CA ILE A 213 8.81 12.93 -9.89
C ILE A 213 9.33 11.82 -10.82
N PHE A 214 10.64 11.67 -10.98
CA PHE A 214 11.24 10.55 -11.71
C PHE A 214 10.75 9.21 -11.18
N VAL A 215 10.87 8.97 -9.86
CA VAL A 215 10.43 7.71 -9.25
C VAL A 215 8.94 7.47 -9.51
N SER A 216 8.12 8.51 -9.33
CA SER A 216 6.67 8.46 -9.53
C SER A 216 6.28 8.10 -10.97
N VAL A 217 6.89 8.76 -11.95
CA VAL A 217 6.60 8.55 -13.38
C VAL A 217 7.10 7.18 -13.84
N ILE A 218 8.33 6.80 -13.52
CA ILE A 218 8.91 5.51 -13.92
C ILE A 218 8.15 4.34 -13.30
N SER A 219 7.82 4.41 -12.02
CA SER A 219 7.08 3.34 -11.35
C SER A 219 5.65 3.22 -11.90
N THR A 220 4.95 4.34 -12.12
CA THR A 220 3.62 4.35 -12.76
C THR A 220 3.68 3.74 -14.16
N LEU A 221 4.65 4.13 -14.99
CA LEU A 221 4.88 3.54 -16.31
C LEU A 221 5.19 2.03 -16.20
N GLY A 222 5.96 1.64 -15.20
CA GLY A 222 6.28 0.25 -14.88
C GLY A 222 5.03 -0.61 -14.68
N THR A 223 4.01 -0.12 -13.96
CA THR A 223 2.76 -0.88 -13.76
C THR A 223 2.09 -1.24 -15.08
N ILE A 224 2.06 -0.31 -16.04
CA ILE A 224 1.46 -0.50 -17.37
C ILE A 224 2.32 -1.46 -18.20
N VAL A 225 3.62 -1.17 -18.28
CA VAL A 225 4.57 -1.93 -19.09
C VAL A 225 4.61 -3.39 -18.66
N LEU A 226 4.77 -3.65 -17.36
CA LEU A 226 4.92 -5.01 -16.83
C LEU A 226 3.64 -5.82 -17.04
N PHE A 227 2.46 -5.22 -16.86
CA PHE A 227 1.18 -5.89 -17.11
C PHE A 227 1.07 -6.41 -18.55
N PHE A 228 1.45 -5.62 -19.55
CA PHE A 228 1.34 -6.02 -20.95
C PHE A 228 2.52 -6.87 -21.44
N LYS A 229 3.71 -6.75 -20.84
CA LYS A 229 4.91 -7.47 -21.29
C LYS A 229 5.04 -8.86 -20.68
N ILE A 230 4.50 -9.08 -19.49
CA ILE A 230 4.52 -10.35 -18.78
C ILE A 230 3.18 -11.06 -19.01
N LYS A 231 3.22 -12.24 -19.62
CA LYS A 231 2.01 -12.99 -19.95
C LYS A 231 1.46 -13.78 -18.78
N ASP A 232 2.35 -14.37 -18.00
CA ASP A 232 1.99 -15.24 -16.88
C ASP A 232 1.49 -14.40 -15.69
N ASN A 233 0.28 -14.71 -15.22
CA ASN A 233 -0.38 -13.94 -14.15
C ASN A 233 0.29 -14.14 -12.78
N PHE A 234 0.93 -15.28 -12.53
CA PHE A 234 1.73 -15.51 -11.33
C PHE A 234 3.00 -14.66 -11.37
N LEU A 235 3.69 -14.59 -12.52
CA LEU A 235 4.86 -13.73 -12.67
C LEU A 235 4.52 -12.23 -12.66
N LYS A 236 3.30 -11.83 -13.07
CA LYS A 236 2.85 -10.44 -12.93
C LYS A 236 2.85 -10.00 -11.46
N PHE A 237 2.42 -10.86 -10.53
CA PHE A 237 2.50 -10.56 -9.10
C PHE A 237 3.94 -10.22 -8.70
N PHE A 238 4.89 -11.11 -8.99
CA PHE A 238 6.29 -10.89 -8.63
C PHE A 238 6.90 -9.67 -9.33
N ALA A 239 6.48 -9.36 -10.55
CA ALA A 239 6.93 -8.16 -11.24
C ALA A 239 6.43 -6.86 -10.57
N PHE A 240 5.16 -6.82 -10.14
CA PHE A 240 4.61 -5.68 -9.39
C PHE A 240 5.20 -5.59 -7.98
N PHE A 241 5.47 -6.73 -7.35
CA PHE A 241 6.16 -6.82 -6.07
C PHE A 241 7.59 -6.27 -6.17
N THR A 242 8.37 -6.70 -7.17
CA THR A 242 9.71 -6.16 -7.46
C THR A 242 9.68 -4.67 -7.78
N LEU A 243 8.73 -4.23 -8.62
CA LEU A 243 8.52 -2.80 -8.92
C LEU A 243 8.27 -2.00 -7.64
N GLY A 244 7.42 -2.53 -6.76
CA GLY A 244 7.09 -1.94 -5.47
C GLY A 244 8.31 -1.80 -4.57
N ILE A 245 9.10 -2.88 -4.38
CA ILE A 245 10.32 -2.84 -3.57
C ILE A 245 11.31 -1.79 -4.10
N PHE A 246 11.59 -1.79 -5.41
CA PHE A 246 12.49 -0.78 -5.98
C PHE A 246 11.95 0.64 -5.80
N THR A 247 10.65 0.85 -5.94
CA THR A 247 10.01 2.16 -5.70
C THR A 247 10.14 2.57 -4.23
N ASN A 248 9.95 1.64 -3.29
CA ASN A 248 10.09 1.90 -1.86
C ASN A 248 11.52 2.31 -1.51
N LEU A 249 12.49 1.51 -1.96
CA LEU A 249 13.92 1.78 -1.74
C LEU A 249 14.38 3.07 -2.44
N SER A 250 13.78 3.40 -3.59
CA SER A 250 14.08 4.65 -4.30
C SER A 250 13.64 5.90 -3.52
N LEU A 251 12.65 5.81 -2.63
CA LEU A 251 12.21 6.90 -1.76
C LEU A 251 12.62 6.66 -0.31
N TYR A 252 13.67 5.86 -0.08
CA TYR A 252 14.18 5.61 1.26
C TYR A 252 15.07 6.78 1.72
N ASP A 253 14.40 7.86 2.11
CA ASP A 253 14.99 9.07 2.71
C ASP A 253 14.16 9.53 3.91
N PHE A 254 14.76 10.41 4.72
CA PHE A 254 14.18 10.94 5.95
C PHE A 254 12.77 11.50 5.75
N TYR A 255 12.50 12.21 4.66
CA TYR A 255 11.23 12.89 4.45
C TYR A 255 10.09 11.90 4.17
N HIS A 256 10.35 10.85 3.39
CA HIS A 256 9.34 9.87 3.03
C HIS A 256 9.09 8.83 4.14
N VAL A 257 10.15 8.39 4.86
CA VAL A 257 9.99 7.46 5.98
C VAL A 257 9.26 8.11 7.17
N ASN A 258 9.48 9.40 7.42
CA ASN A 258 8.78 10.16 8.46
C ASN A 258 7.47 10.82 7.96
N ASN A 259 6.95 10.43 6.79
CA ASN A 259 5.66 10.89 6.26
C ASN A 259 5.56 12.42 6.00
N ILE A 260 6.69 13.14 5.94
CA ILE A 260 6.76 14.57 5.58
C ILE A 260 6.48 14.76 4.09
N GLU A 261 7.02 13.84 3.29
CA GLU A 261 6.70 13.67 1.88
C GLU A 261 6.06 12.32 1.63
N VAL A 262 5.26 12.23 0.57
CA VAL A 262 4.58 11.01 0.16
C VAL A 262 4.82 10.76 -1.31
N TYR A 263 4.79 9.48 -1.70
CA TYR A 263 4.84 9.09 -3.11
C TYR A 263 3.78 9.86 -3.92
N ARG A 264 4.22 10.56 -4.96
CA ARG A 264 3.33 11.34 -5.83
C ARG A 264 2.74 10.40 -6.89
N GLY A 265 1.43 10.50 -7.13
CA GLY A 265 0.78 9.69 -8.16
C GLY A 265 0.11 8.40 -7.67
N VAL A 266 -0.09 8.21 -6.35
CA VAL A 266 -0.91 7.12 -5.79
C VAL A 266 -2.24 6.96 -6.54
N LYS A 267 -2.97 8.05 -6.74
CA LYS A 267 -4.27 8.01 -7.44
C LYS A 267 -4.13 7.63 -8.91
N VAL A 268 -3.07 8.11 -9.56
CA VAL A 268 -2.81 7.83 -10.98
C VAL A 268 -2.43 6.37 -11.14
N SER A 269 -1.49 5.86 -10.35
CA SER A 269 -1.08 4.46 -10.42
C SER A 269 -2.27 3.53 -10.19
N LEU A 270 -3.08 3.77 -9.15
CA LEU A 270 -4.29 2.99 -8.80
C LEU A 270 -5.35 2.94 -9.91
N GLY A 271 -5.61 4.05 -10.58
CA GLY A 271 -6.70 4.13 -11.55
C GLY A 271 -6.29 3.84 -12.99
N LEU A 272 -5.08 4.21 -13.38
CA LEU A 272 -4.69 4.29 -14.80
C LEU A 272 -4.68 2.92 -15.49
N LEU A 273 -4.10 1.89 -14.87
CA LEU A 273 -4.04 0.55 -15.48
C LEU A 273 -5.44 -0.08 -15.65
N PRO A 274 -6.30 -0.16 -14.63
CA PRO A 274 -7.67 -0.67 -14.80
C PRO A 274 -8.46 0.10 -15.86
N LEU A 275 -8.30 1.43 -15.93
CA LEU A 275 -8.95 2.26 -16.94
C LEU A 275 -8.44 1.95 -18.35
N ILE A 276 -7.13 1.83 -18.55
CA ILE A 276 -6.54 1.45 -19.85
C ILE A 276 -7.11 0.09 -20.30
N LEU A 277 -7.20 -0.89 -19.41
CA LEU A 277 -7.78 -2.19 -19.73
C LEU A 277 -9.25 -2.09 -20.10
N LEU A 278 -10.03 -1.31 -19.34
CA LEU A 278 -11.43 -1.05 -19.66
C LEU A 278 -11.59 -0.45 -21.07
N PHE A 279 -10.79 0.57 -21.41
CA PHE A 279 -10.80 1.18 -22.74
C PHE A 279 -10.44 0.16 -23.83
N ILE A 280 -9.32 -0.56 -23.68
CA ILE A 280 -8.89 -1.59 -24.66
C ILE A 280 -10.00 -2.63 -24.88
N SER A 281 -10.64 -3.09 -23.80
CA SER A 281 -11.74 -4.06 -23.87
C SER A 281 -13.00 -3.52 -24.54
N LEU A 282 -13.28 -2.21 -24.42
CA LEU A 282 -14.40 -1.57 -25.13
C LEU A 282 -14.16 -1.52 -26.65
N PHE A 283 -12.93 -1.26 -27.08
CA PHE A 283 -12.58 -1.15 -28.51
C PHE A 283 -12.43 -2.50 -29.22
N ARG A 284 -12.07 -3.58 -28.50
CA ARG A 284 -11.84 -4.91 -29.09
C ARG A 284 -13.12 -5.74 -29.35
N LYS A 285 -14.26 -5.39 -28.75
CA LYS A 285 -15.45 -6.26 -28.74
C LYS A 285 -16.27 -6.23 -30.04
N LYS A 286 -16.92 -7.35 -30.38
CA LYS A 286 -17.94 -7.44 -31.45
C LYS A 286 -19.27 -6.81 -30.99
N THR A 287 -20.14 -6.43 -31.91
CA THR A 287 -21.35 -5.61 -31.69
C THR A 287 -22.29 -6.12 -30.59
N GLU A 288 -22.53 -7.43 -30.49
CA GLU A 288 -23.39 -8.03 -29.47
C GLU A 288 -22.78 -7.96 -28.05
N SER A 289 -21.50 -8.29 -27.88
CA SER A 289 -20.79 -8.23 -26.58
C SER A 289 -20.46 -6.81 -26.11
N LYS A 290 -20.62 -5.80 -26.98
CA LYS A 290 -20.48 -4.38 -26.60
C LYS A 290 -21.58 -3.91 -25.66
N LYS A 291 -22.84 -4.39 -25.77
CA LYS A 291 -23.94 -3.88 -24.93
C LYS A 291 -23.76 -4.25 -23.45
N ALA A 292 -23.60 -5.54 -23.15
CA ALA A 292 -23.37 -6.01 -21.78
C ALA A 292 -22.10 -5.41 -21.16
N PHE A 293 -21.04 -5.28 -21.95
CA PHE A 293 -19.80 -4.71 -21.45
C PHE A 293 -19.86 -3.18 -21.26
N LYS A 294 -20.68 -2.45 -22.02
CA LYS A 294 -20.95 -1.03 -21.76
C LYS A 294 -21.67 -0.82 -20.44
N ILE A 295 -22.63 -1.69 -20.10
CA ILE A 295 -23.32 -1.66 -18.79
C ILE A 295 -22.30 -1.93 -17.68
N PHE A 296 -21.46 -2.96 -17.83
CA PHE A 296 -20.36 -3.21 -16.89
C PHE A 296 -19.44 -2.01 -16.74
N ALA A 297 -19.01 -1.39 -17.85
CA ALA A 297 -18.13 -0.22 -17.83
C ALA A 297 -18.77 0.98 -17.11
N LEU A 298 -20.05 1.23 -17.32
CA LEU A 298 -20.80 2.28 -16.63
C LEU A 298 -20.86 2.00 -15.12
N LEU A 299 -21.24 0.78 -14.73
CA LEU A 299 -21.27 0.39 -13.33
C LEU A 299 -19.88 0.50 -12.68
N PHE A 300 -18.84 0.00 -13.35
CA PHE A 300 -17.46 0.09 -12.89
C PHE A 300 -17.03 1.54 -12.64
N LEU A 301 -17.38 2.45 -13.54
CA LEU A 301 -17.05 3.88 -13.41
C LEU A 301 -17.82 4.53 -12.25
N VAL A 302 -19.11 4.23 -12.09
CA VAL A 302 -19.92 4.70 -10.95
C VAL A 302 -19.34 4.17 -9.62
N PHE A 303 -19.02 2.88 -9.54
CA PHE A 303 -18.38 2.28 -8.36
C PHE A 303 -17.00 2.88 -8.09
N GLY A 304 -16.21 3.15 -9.14
CA GLY A 304 -14.89 3.79 -9.03
C GLY A 304 -14.99 5.22 -8.48
N ILE A 305 -15.94 6.01 -8.98
CA ILE A 305 -16.20 7.37 -8.48
C ILE A 305 -16.65 7.32 -7.02
N TYR A 306 -17.63 6.46 -6.70
CA TYR A 306 -18.09 6.26 -5.33
C TYR A 306 -16.92 5.88 -4.41
N TYR A 307 -16.04 4.97 -4.85
CA TYR A 307 -14.87 4.56 -4.08
C TYR A 307 -13.89 5.71 -3.81
N ILE A 308 -13.63 6.56 -4.81
CA ILE A 308 -12.75 7.73 -4.67
C ILE A 308 -13.37 8.77 -3.71
N ILE A 309 -14.66 9.05 -3.85
CA ILE A 309 -15.37 10.00 -2.97
C ILE A 309 -15.39 9.48 -1.52
N ARG A 310 -15.57 8.16 -1.35
CA ARG A 310 -15.58 7.49 -0.05
C ARG A 310 -14.19 7.29 0.57
N SER A 311 -13.10 7.62 -0.13
CA SER A 311 -11.78 7.56 0.49
C SER A 311 -11.56 8.63 1.57
N GLY A 312 -12.52 9.56 1.76
CA GLY A 312 -12.61 10.43 2.94
C GLY A 312 -13.12 9.67 4.17
N ASN A 313 -12.67 10.07 5.36
CA ASN A 313 -12.72 9.33 6.62
C ASN A 313 -14.14 8.92 7.15
N ASN A 314 -15.23 9.30 6.47
CA ASN A 314 -16.61 9.17 6.96
C ASN A 314 -17.53 8.44 5.96
N GLY A 315 -17.26 7.16 5.67
CA GLY A 315 -18.10 6.33 4.79
C GLY A 315 -18.86 5.22 5.53
N PHE A 316 -20.12 4.97 5.17
CA PHE A 316 -20.99 3.93 5.75
C PHE A 316 -20.46 2.50 5.53
N ILE A 317 -19.80 1.89 6.50
CA ILE A 317 -19.25 0.51 6.41
C ILE A 317 -20.38 -0.49 6.65
N LEU A 318 -20.55 -1.46 5.74
CA LEU A 318 -21.50 -2.55 5.92
C LEU A 318 -21.07 -3.43 7.10
N SER A 319 -22.00 -3.83 7.96
CA SER A 319 -21.71 -4.62 9.17
C SER A 319 -20.97 -5.92 8.84
N PHE A 320 -21.34 -6.60 7.75
CA PHE A 320 -20.64 -7.81 7.27
C PHE A 320 -19.18 -7.54 6.87
N GLU A 321 -18.90 -6.40 6.23
CA GLU A 321 -17.53 -6.04 5.87
C GLU A 321 -16.66 -5.85 7.11
N LYS A 322 -17.21 -5.25 8.17
CA LYS A 322 -16.52 -5.07 9.44
C LYS A 322 -16.16 -6.42 10.08
N VAL A 323 -17.12 -7.34 10.14
CA VAL A 323 -16.90 -8.70 10.69
C VAL A 323 -15.83 -9.46 9.89
N PHE A 324 -15.92 -9.48 8.56
CA PHE A 324 -14.92 -10.16 7.72
C PHE A 324 -13.52 -9.60 7.93
N ARG A 325 -13.39 -8.27 8.02
CA ARG A 325 -12.12 -7.59 8.29
C ARG A 325 -11.56 -7.98 9.65
N GLU A 326 -12.40 -8.03 10.69
CA GLU A 326 -12.00 -8.42 12.04
C GLU A 326 -11.59 -9.89 12.12
N THR A 327 -12.30 -10.80 11.43
CA THR A 327 -11.92 -12.23 11.35
C THR A 327 -10.56 -12.41 10.70
N VAL A 328 -10.32 -11.77 9.55
CA VAL A 328 -9.03 -11.82 8.86
C VAL A 328 -7.92 -11.21 9.73
N GLU A 329 -8.20 -10.11 10.42
CA GLU A 329 -7.26 -9.46 11.34
C GLU A 329 -7.01 -10.25 12.64
N ASN A 330 -7.90 -11.15 13.05
CA ASN A 330 -7.68 -12.08 14.17
C ASN A 330 -6.82 -13.29 13.76
N LEU A 331 -6.87 -13.69 12.50
CA LEU A 331 -6.13 -14.86 12.00
C LEU A 331 -4.67 -14.54 11.66
N PHE A 332 -4.35 -13.29 11.33
CA PHE A 332 -3.01 -12.89 10.89
C PHE A 332 -2.43 -11.77 11.77
N ILE A 333 -1.12 -11.85 12.03
CA ILE A 333 -0.36 -10.86 12.81
C ILE A 333 -0.38 -9.47 12.13
N ILE A 334 -0.33 -9.46 10.79
CA ILE A 334 -0.44 -8.26 9.95
C ILE A 334 -1.57 -8.52 8.97
N ARG A 335 -2.55 -7.62 8.94
CA ARG A 335 -3.78 -7.80 8.15
C ARG A 335 -3.47 -7.90 6.63
N PRO A 336 -3.85 -9.01 5.97
CA PRO A 336 -3.91 -9.10 4.51
C PRO A 336 -4.78 -7.98 3.91
N ARG A 337 -4.37 -7.39 2.79
CA ARG A 337 -5.20 -6.36 2.14
C ARG A 337 -6.44 -7.02 1.56
N THR A 338 -7.61 -6.58 2.01
CA THR A 338 -8.90 -7.15 1.60
C THR A 338 -9.15 -7.02 0.09
N LYS A 339 -8.63 -5.97 -0.55
CA LYS A 339 -8.73 -5.78 -2.00
C LYS A 339 -7.98 -6.86 -2.77
N GLU A 340 -6.76 -7.13 -2.37
CA GLU A 340 -5.90 -8.14 -2.99
C GLU A 340 -6.47 -9.54 -2.77
N LEU A 341 -6.89 -9.86 -1.54
CA LEU A 341 -7.53 -11.14 -1.24
C LEU A 341 -8.78 -11.39 -2.10
N LEU A 342 -9.57 -10.34 -2.37
CA LEU A 342 -10.75 -10.42 -3.22
C LEU A 342 -10.40 -10.51 -4.71
N PHE A 343 -9.41 -9.74 -5.17
CA PHE A 343 -9.16 -9.53 -6.60
C PHE A 343 -8.09 -10.43 -7.22
N TYR A 344 -7.14 -10.96 -6.43
CA TYR A 344 -6.16 -11.92 -6.93
C TYR A 344 -6.76 -13.22 -7.47
N PRO A 345 -7.79 -13.83 -6.84
CA PRO A 345 -8.45 -15.00 -7.40
C PRO A 345 -8.96 -14.74 -8.82
N PHE A 346 -9.54 -13.57 -9.11
CA PHE A 346 -9.98 -13.21 -10.47
C PHE A 346 -8.81 -13.15 -11.46
N LEU A 347 -7.66 -12.58 -11.05
CA LEU A 347 -6.47 -12.56 -11.92
C LEU A 347 -6.00 -13.99 -12.26
N LEU A 348 -5.97 -14.90 -11.29
CA LEU A 348 -5.50 -16.27 -11.50
C LEU A 348 -6.50 -17.09 -12.33
N ILE A 349 -7.79 -16.93 -12.04
CA ILE A 349 -8.89 -17.60 -12.73
C ILE A 349 -9.04 -17.12 -14.17
N SER A 350 -8.64 -15.88 -14.52
CA SER A 350 -8.79 -15.35 -15.89
C SER A 350 -8.11 -16.21 -16.96
N VAL A 351 -7.10 -17.01 -16.58
CA VAL A 351 -6.42 -17.97 -17.47
C VAL A 351 -7.34 -19.11 -17.90
N LEU A 352 -8.33 -19.47 -17.08
CA LEU A 352 -9.30 -20.54 -17.37
C LEU A 352 -10.34 -20.12 -18.43
N PHE A 353 -10.50 -18.82 -18.68
CA PHE A 353 -11.47 -18.30 -19.63
C PHE A 353 -10.79 -17.94 -20.96
N THR A 354 -11.17 -18.63 -22.03
CA THR A 354 -10.72 -18.32 -23.39
C THR A 354 -11.69 -17.40 -24.13
N THR A 355 -12.96 -17.33 -23.70
CA THR A 355 -14.03 -16.56 -24.33
C THR A 355 -14.19 -15.16 -23.71
N GLN A 356 -14.43 -14.19 -24.59
CA GLN A 356 -14.85 -12.85 -24.20
C GLN A 356 -16.35 -12.85 -23.87
N PRO A 357 -16.84 -12.13 -22.84
CA PRO A 357 -16.23 -10.97 -22.17
C PRO A 357 -15.58 -11.22 -20.80
N TRP A 358 -15.68 -12.44 -20.26
CA TRP A 358 -15.32 -12.76 -18.87
C TRP A 358 -13.83 -12.64 -18.59
N LYS A 359 -12.99 -13.05 -19.54
CA LYS A 359 -11.54 -12.87 -19.45
C LYS A 359 -11.14 -11.41 -19.19
N ASP A 360 -11.67 -10.49 -19.98
CA ASP A 360 -11.40 -9.05 -19.84
C ASP A 360 -11.87 -8.50 -18.49
N ILE A 361 -13.06 -8.90 -18.03
CA ILE A 361 -13.59 -8.47 -16.73
C ILE A 361 -12.68 -8.94 -15.59
N PHE A 362 -12.23 -10.19 -15.62
CA PHE A 362 -11.33 -10.73 -14.62
C PHE A 362 -9.92 -10.15 -14.70
N GLU A 363 -9.42 -9.81 -15.89
CA GLU A 363 -8.16 -9.07 -16.03
C GLU A 363 -8.26 -7.64 -15.47
N ILE A 364 -9.39 -6.95 -15.66
CA ILE A 364 -9.63 -5.62 -15.06
C ILE A 364 -9.63 -5.71 -13.53
N PHE A 365 -10.41 -6.63 -12.96
CA PHE A 365 -10.41 -6.83 -11.50
C PHE A 365 -9.04 -7.27 -10.98
N GLY A 366 -8.38 -8.21 -11.65
CA GLY A 366 -7.04 -8.67 -11.31
C GLY A 366 -5.99 -7.56 -11.36
N SER A 367 -6.13 -6.60 -12.27
CA SER A 367 -5.25 -5.43 -12.31
C SER A 367 -5.37 -4.55 -11.07
N ILE A 368 -6.54 -4.48 -10.43
CA ILE A 368 -6.73 -3.75 -9.17
C ILE A 368 -5.91 -4.40 -8.04
N ALA A 369 -5.83 -5.74 -8.00
CA ALA A 369 -4.98 -6.45 -7.04
C ALA A 369 -3.49 -6.14 -7.27
N LEU A 370 -3.03 -6.24 -8.52
CA LEU A 370 -1.62 -5.97 -8.87
C LEU A 370 -1.21 -4.54 -8.47
N VAL A 371 -2.04 -3.56 -8.80
CA VAL A 371 -1.74 -2.17 -8.48
C VAL A 371 -1.88 -1.89 -6.97
N SER A 372 -2.78 -2.59 -6.27
CA SER A 372 -2.83 -2.56 -4.80
C SER A 372 -1.52 -3.05 -4.18
N THR A 373 -0.97 -4.16 -4.67
CA THR A 373 0.34 -4.68 -4.24
C THR A 373 1.45 -3.67 -4.49
N PHE A 374 1.50 -3.05 -5.67
CA PHE A 374 2.44 -1.96 -5.90
C PHE A 374 2.25 -0.80 -4.91
N ASN A 375 1.01 -0.38 -4.68
CA ASN A 375 0.67 0.72 -3.78
C ASN A 375 1.04 0.44 -2.32
N THR A 376 1.04 -0.81 -1.88
CA THR A 376 1.55 -1.20 -0.56
C THR A 376 2.95 -0.66 -0.31
N PHE A 377 3.81 -0.76 -1.32
CA PHE A 377 5.19 -0.29 -1.23
C PHE A 377 5.33 1.22 -1.40
N CYS A 378 4.32 1.94 -1.91
CA CYS A 378 4.30 3.40 -1.94
C CYS A 378 4.12 4.03 -0.56
N HIS A 379 3.65 3.26 0.44
CA HIS A 379 3.61 3.68 1.83
C HIS A 379 4.99 3.49 2.49
N ILE A 380 5.90 4.43 2.21
CA ILE A 380 7.31 4.35 2.60
C ILE A 380 7.50 4.29 4.13
N ARG A 381 6.67 5.00 4.89
CA ARG A 381 6.73 5.04 6.36
C ARG A 381 6.67 3.64 7.00
N ALA A 382 5.86 2.74 6.46
CA ALA A 382 5.73 1.40 6.99
C ALA A 382 7.06 0.64 6.80
N PRO A 383 7.50 -0.15 7.80
CA PRO A 383 8.68 -1.00 7.67
C PRO A 383 8.56 -1.91 6.44
N LEU A 384 9.64 -2.02 5.67
CA LEU A 384 9.62 -2.72 4.39
C LEU A 384 9.31 -4.21 4.57
N PHE A 385 9.80 -4.83 5.64
CA PHE A 385 9.53 -6.24 5.92
C PHE A 385 8.06 -6.51 6.27
N ILE A 386 7.35 -5.55 6.88
CA ILE A 386 5.91 -5.63 7.15
C ILE A 386 5.12 -5.60 5.84
N ASN A 387 5.51 -4.71 4.93
CA ASN A 387 4.93 -4.64 3.59
C ASN A 387 5.17 -5.94 2.80
N ILE A 388 6.40 -6.48 2.83
CA ILE A 388 6.75 -7.75 2.18
C ILE A 388 5.91 -8.91 2.74
N TYR A 389 5.86 -9.06 4.07
CA TYR A 389 5.07 -10.10 4.71
C TYR A 389 3.60 -10.04 4.28
N ARG A 390 3.01 -8.84 4.29
CA ARG A 390 1.60 -8.61 3.95
C ARG A 390 1.29 -9.07 2.52
N GLU A 391 2.12 -8.70 1.55
CA GLU A 391 1.89 -9.05 0.15
C GLU A 391 2.08 -10.53 -0.11
N LEU A 392 3.11 -11.15 0.48
CA LEU A 392 3.37 -12.57 0.32
C LEU A 392 2.27 -13.44 0.95
N ILE A 393 1.81 -13.12 2.16
CA ILE A 393 0.73 -13.88 2.79
C ILE A 393 -0.60 -13.70 2.05
N THR A 394 -0.89 -12.49 1.57
CA THR A 394 -2.12 -12.22 0.81
C THR A 394 -2.14 -13.01 -0.50
N PHE A 395 -1.00 -13.04 -1.21
CA PHE A 395 -0.87 -13.81 -2.44
C PHE A 395 -0.92 -15.33 -2.19
N LEU A 396 -0.30 -15.83 -1.12
CA LEU A 396 -0.34 -17.24 -0.74
C LEU A 396 -1.79 -17.71 -0.52
N ILE A 397 -2.59 -16.93 0.21
CA ILE A 397 -3.99 -17.27 0.46
C ILE A 397 -4.78 -17.27 -0.87
N ALA A 398 -4.54 -16.28 -1.74
CA ALA A 398 -5.18 -16.22 -3.04
C ALA A 398 -4.81 -17.43 -3.93
N LEU A 399 -3.57 -17.92 -3.85
CA LEU A 399 -3.13 -19.16 -4.52
C LEU A 399 -3.85 -20.39 -3.97
N SER A 400 -4.04 -20.48 -2.65
CA SER A 400 -4.82 -21.57 -2.05
C SER A 400 -6.26 -21.57 -2.54
N ILE A 401 -6.91 -20.40 -2.60
CA ILE A 401 -8.26 -20.24 -3.14
C ILE A 401 -8.31 -20.65 -4.61
N TYR A 402 -7.36 -20.18 -5.42
CA TYR A 402 -7.26 -20.56 -6.83
C TYR A 402 -7.08 -22.07 -7.01
N GLY A 403 -6.24 -22.72 -6.19
CA GLY A 403 -6.04 -24.17 -6.20
C GLY A 403 -7.33 -24.94 -5.94
N LEU A 404 -8.12 -24.53 -4.93
CA LEU A 404 -9.42 -25.13 -4.62
C LEU A 404 -10.42 -24.96 -5.78
N VAL A 405 -10.50 -23.75 -6.34
CA VAL A 405 -11.36 -23.47 -7.50
C VAL A 405 -10.97 -24.34 -8.70
N ARG A 406 -9.68 -24.46 -9.00
CA ARG A 406 -9.18 -25.30 -10.10
C ARG A 406 -9.55 -26.78 -9.92
N ILE A 407 -9.47 -27.30 -8.69
CA ILE A 407 -9.88 -28.68 -8.38
C ILE A 407 -11.39 -28.86 -8.64
N PHE A 408 -12.20 -27.88 -8.26
CA PHE A 408 -13.65 -27.92 -8.50
C PHE A 408 -13.99 -27.89 -9.99
N PHE A 409 -13.37 -26.98 -10.76
CA PHE A 409 -13.56 -26.90 -12.22
C PHE A 409 -13.18 -28.21 -12.93
N ARG A 410 -12.05 -28.82 -12.56
CA ARG A 410 -11.60 -30.09 -13.15
C ARG A 410 -12.56 -31.25 -12.83
N LYS A 411 -13.24 -31.21 -11.67
CA LYS A 411 -14.31 -32.17 -11.36
C LYS A 411 -15.56 -31.94 -12.19
N GLY A 412 -15.89 -30.68 -12.51
CA GLY A 412 -16.99 -30.32 -13.41
C GLY A 412 -16.76 -30.82 -14.83
N GLU A 413 -15.59 -30.53 -15.43
CA GLU A 413 -15.23 -31.01 -16.77
C GLU A 413 -15.26 -32.55 -16.85
N SER A 414 -14.73 -33.24 -15.84
CA SER A 414 -14.78 -34.71 -15.77
C SER A 414 -16.18 -35.28 -15.55
N TYR A 415 -17.13 -34.50 -15.02
CA TYR A 415 -18.53 -34.90 -14.87
C TYR A 415 -19.32 -34.69 -16.16
N ASP A 416 -19.04 -33.61 -16.88
CA ASP A 416 -19.64 -33.32 -18.18
C ASP A 416 -19.17 -34.31 -19.26
N GLU A 417 -17.87 -34.66 -19.31
CA GLU A 417 -17.35 -35.71 -20.21
C GLU A 417 -18.00 -37.08 -19.94
N LYS A 418 -18.20 -37.45 -18.66
CA LYS A 418 -18.86 -38.72 -18.30
C LYS A 418 -20.35 -38.73 -18.65
N ASN A 419 -21.02 -37.59 -18.62
CA ASN A 419 -22.43 -37.49 -19.00
C ASN A 419 -22.60 -37.46 -20.52
N GLU A 420 -21.70 -36.81 -21.27
CA GLU A 420 -21.68 -36.89 -22.74
C GLU A 420 -21.49 -38.32 -23.23
N ASP A 421 -20.54 -39.08 -22.66
CA ASP A 421 -20.34 -40.50 -22.98
C ASP A 421 -21.54 -41.39 -22.60
N SER A 422 -22.32 -41.01 -21.57
CA SER A 422 -23.54 -41.74 -21.18
C SER A 422 -24.75 -41.44 -22.07
N SER A 423 -24.74 -40.28 -22.76
CA SER A 423 -25.85 -39.82 -23.62
C SER A 423 -25.80 -40.40 -25.04
N TYR A 424 -24.68 -41.00 -25.46
CA TYR A 424 -24.53 -41.63 -26.77
C TYR A 424 -25.03 -43.09 -26.86
N ASN A 425 -25.63 -43.63 -25.78
CA ASN A 425 -26.01 -45.05 -25.72
C ASN A 425 -27.53 -45.33 -25.74
N TRP A 426 -28.35 -44.39 -26.23
CA TRP A 426 -29.81 -44.54 -26.32
C TRP A 426 -30.37 -44.44 -27.76
N SER A 427 -29.62 -44.89 -28.78
CA SER A 427 -30.11 -44.97 -30.16
C SER A 427 -29.95 -46.35 -30.82
N SER A 428 -29.89 -47.42 -30.03
CA SER A 428 -29.91 -48.79 -30.53
C SER A 428 -30.90 -49.64 -29.75
N TYR A 429 -32.20 -49.39 -29.96
CA TYR A 429 -33.28 -50.38 -29.87
C TYR A 429 -34.39 -50.03 -30.85
#